data_AF-A0A933CDF0-F1
#
_entry.id   AF-A0A933CDF0-F1
#
_cell.length_a   1.000
_cell.length_b   1.000
_cell.length_c   1.000
_cell.angle_alpha   90.00
_cell.angle_beta   90.00
_cell.angle_gamma   90.00
#
_symmetry.space_group_name_H-M   'P 1'
#
loop_
_entity.id
_entity.type
_entity.pdbx_description
1 polymer ?
#
loop_
_entity_poly.entity_id
_entity_poly.type
_entity_poly.pdbx_seq_one_letter_code
_entity_poly.pdbx_strand_id
1 'polypeptide(L)'
;AVRLREQGSELLVEVVDNGSGIEPELLPRLFEKYYRADPATRSSLGLGLYIARAIVEAHGGRIWARSQGPGRGATFGFSLPKYDPQRAYERYKEQRGQPTPPPRKLPDSTPFFLGLRRLAAVAAVASGWLGAAAGRVG
;
A
#
# COMPACT_ATOMS: atom_id res chain seq x y z
N ALA A 1 -8.51 5.30 -9.71
CA ALA A 1 -7.20 5.55 -10.35
C ALA A 1 -6.07 5.24 -9.37
N VAL A 2 -4.93 4.76 -9.83
CA VAL A 2 -3.73 4.53 -9.01
C VAL A 2 -2.61 5.44 -9.50
N ARG A 3 -1.92 6.12 -8.58
CA ARG A 3 -0.82 7.04 -8.85
C ARG A 3 0.42 6.58 -8.10
N LEU A 4 1.57 6.67 -8.74
CA LEU A 4 2.88 6.42 -8.15
C LEU A 4 3.74 7.66 -8.40
N ARG A 5 4.40 8.17 -7.36
CA ARG A 5 5.40 9.24 -7.51
C ARG A 5 6.60 8.98 -6.61
N GLU A 6 7.78 9.30 -7.10
CA GLU A 6 8.97 9.34 -6.25
C GLU A 6 9.05 10.68 -5.53
N GLN A 7 9.43 10.66 -4.26
CA GLN A 7 9.62 11.87 -3.46
C GLN A 7 10.86 11.70 -2.57
N GLY A 8 12.00 12.22 -3.05
CA GLY A 8 13.28 12.08 -2.37
C GLY A 8 13.65 10.61 -2.17
N SER A 9 13.73 10.17 -0.91
CA SER A 9 14.04 8.80 -0.52
C SER A 9 12.81 7.90 -0.33
N GLU A 10 11.62 8.33 -0.75
CA GLU A 10 10.38 7.56 -0.59
C GLU A 10 9.64 7.38 -1.94
N LEU A 11 8.88 6.29 -2.04
CA LEU A 11 7.85 6.08 -3.06
C LEU A 11 6.49 6.40 -2.43
N LEU A 12 5.72 7.26 -3.09
CA LEU A 12 4.34 7.53 -2.71
C LEU A 12 3.40 6.81 -3.66
N VAL A 13 2.43 6.09 -3.10
CA VAL A 13 1.34 5.45 -3.83
C VAL A 13 0.03 6.05 -3.37
N GLU A 14 -0.83 6.42 -4.30
CA GLU A 14 -2.19 6.89 -4.01
C GLU A 14 -3.21 6.11 -4.83
N VAL A 15 -4.28 5.69 -4.17
CA VAL A 15 -5.46 5.08 -4.77
C VAL A 15 -6.61 6.06 -4.59
N VAL A 16 -7.14 6.54 -5.71
CA VAL A 16 -8.26 7.49 -5.76
C VAL A 16 -9.50 6.76 -6.25
N ASP A 17 -10.57 6.80 -5.46
CA ASP A 17 -11.90 6.35 -5.85
C ASP A 17 -12.87 7.52 -6.01
N ASN A 18 -14.00 7.26 -6.65
CA ASN A 18 -15.12 8.19 -6.79
C ASN A 18 -16.35 7.66 -6.01
N GLY A 19 -16.11 6.95 -4.89
CA GLY A 19 -17.16 6.34 -4.09
C GLY A 19 -17.95 7.34 -3.26
N SER A 20 -18.65 6.84 -2.24
CA SER A 20 -19.51 7.63 -1.36
C SER A 20 -18.78 8.69 -0.53
N GLY A 21 -17.46 8.76 -0.56
CA GLY A 21 -16.67 9.62 0.31
C GLY A 21 -16.67 9.15 1.77
N ILE A 22 -15.99 9.91 2.62
CA ILE A 22 -15.78 9.59 4.03
C ILE A 22 -16.03 10.86 4.85
N GLU A 23 -16.83 10.73 5.90
CA GLU A 23 -17.03 11.83 6.85
C GLU A 23 -15.71 12.17 7.57
N PRO A 24 -15.36 13.46 7.73
CA PRO A 24 -14.09 13.87 8.31
C PRO A 24 -13.80 13.24 9.68
N GLU A 25 -14.83 13.05 10.50
CA GLU A 25 -14.76 12.49 11.86
C GLU A 25 -14.37 11.01 11.84
N LEU A 26 -14.54 10.32 10.71
CA LEU A 26 -14.23 8.91 10.56
C LEU A 26 -12.78 8.67 10.10
N LEU A 27 -12.15 9.65 9.45
CA LEU A 27 -10.78 9.53 8.92
C LEU A 27 -9.75 9.04 9.96
N PRO A 28 -9.73 9.54 11.22
CA PRO A 28 -8.77 9.08 12.22
C PRO A 28 -8.92 7.59 12.59
N ARG A 29 -10.13 7.04 12.40
CA ARG A 29 -10.51 5.70 12.86
C ARG A 29 -10.42 4.63 11.77
N LEU A 30 -10.24 5.02 10.51
CA LEU A 30 -10.23 4.10 9.36
C LEU A 30 -9.25 2.92 9.47
N PHE A 31 -8.15 3.12 10.20
CA PHE A 31 -7.11 2.12 10.37
C PHE A 31 -7.22 1.35 11.71
N GLU A 32 -8.28 1.58 12.48
CA GLU A 32 -8.60 0.78 13.67
C GLU A 32 -9.04 -0.63 13.27
N LYS A 33 -8.74 -1.61 14.13
CA LYS A 33 -9.14 -3.00 13.91
C LYS A 33 -10.67 -3.10 13.99
N TYR A 34 -11.28 -3.80 13.04
CA TYR A 34 -12.74 -4.01 12.93
C TYR A 34 -13.55 -2.75 12.62
N TYR A 35 -12.89 -1.63 12.31
CA TYR A 35 -13.58 -0.41 11.97
C TYR A 35 -14.26 -0.54 10.59
N ARG A 36 -15.51 -0.06 10.52
CA ARG A 36 -16.33 -0.04 9.31
C ARG A 36 -17.01 1.32 9.23
N ALA A 37 -16.85 2.00 8.10
CA ALA A 37 -17.52 3.27 7.85
C ALA A 37 -19.04 3.10 7.69
N ASP A 38 -19.47 1.98 7.11
CA ASP A 38 -20.87 1.57 7.05
C ASP A 38 -21.06 0.20 7.76
N PRO A 39 -21.75 0.17 8.92
CA PRO A 39 -22.08 -1.08 9.62
C PRO A 39 -22.97 -2.04 8.82
N ALA A 40 -23.76 -1.54 7.86
CA ALA A 40 -24.69 -2.32 7.04
C ALA A 40 -23.96 -3.10 5.94
N THR A 41 -22.75 -2.68 5.55
CA THR A 41 -21.87 -3.42 4.65
C THR A 41 -21.33 -4.67 5.36
N ARG A 42 -22.04 -5.79 5.22
CA ARG A 42 -21.72 -7.10 5.83
C ARG A 42 -20.64 -7.90 5.10
N SER A 43 -20.12 -7.39 3.98
CA SER A 43 -19.19 -8.13 3.10
C SER A 43 -17.74 -8.17 3.59
N SER A 44 -17.36 -7.39 4.62
CA SER A 44 -15.99 -7.40 5.14
C SER A 44 -15.91 -7.20 6.65
N LEU A 45 -14.91 -7.83 7.28
CA LEU A 45 -14.67 -7.77 8.73
C LEU A 45 -14.05 -6.44 9.22
N GLY A 46 -13.86 -5.45 8.33
CA GLY A 46 -13.16 -4.20 8.69
C GLY A 46 -11.68 -4.39 9.04
N LEU A 47 -11.02 -5.41 8.47
CA LEU A 47 -9.61 -5.72 8.77
C LEU A 47 -8.64 -5.25 7.68
N GLY A 48 -9.11 -4.96 6.47
CA GLY A 48 -8.25 -4.65 5.32
C GLY A 48 -7.31 -3.46 5.56
N LEU A 49 -7.86 -2.32 6.00
CA LEU A 49 -7.08 -1.11 6.26
C LEU A 49 -6.16 -1.25 7.47
N TYR A 50 -6.60 -1.96 8.52
CA TYR A 50 -5.76 -2.27 9.67
C TYR A 50 -4.53 -3.10 9.27
N ILE A 51 -4.72 -4.14 8.46
CA ILE A 51 -3.62 -4.98 7.94
C ILE A 51 -2.71 -4.17 7.02
N ALA A 52 -3.29 -3.34 6.14
CA ALA A 52 -2.51 -2.47 5.25
C ALA A 52 -1.59 -1.53 6.05
N ARG A 53 -2.09 -0.91 7.14
CA ARG A 53 -1.27 -0.12 8.04
C ARG A 53 -0.13 -0.92 8.64
N ALA A 54 -0.41 -2.10 9.19
CA ALA A 54 0.62 -2.95 9.79
C ALA A 54 1.71 -3.34 8.79
N ILE A 55 1.34 -3.65 7.55
CA ILE A 55 2.29 -3.96 6.47
C ILE A 55 3.15 -2.74 6.15
N VAL A 56 2.53 -1.57 5.92
CA VAL A 56 3.25 -0.35 5.57
C VAL A 56 4.22 0.07 6.67
N GLU A 57 3.77 0.07 7.93
CA GLU A 57 4.59 0.42 9.09
C GLU A 57 5.75 -0.57 9.30
N ALA A 58 5.53 -1.87 9.11
CA ALA A 58 6.58 -2.88 9.17
C ALA A 58 7.68 -2.70 8.10
N HIS A 59 7.38 -1.99 7.02
CA HIS A 59 8.35 -1.61 5.99
C HIS A 59 8.94 -0.19 6.20
N GLY A 60 8.69 0.43 7.36
CA GLY A 60 9.16 1.77 7.69
C GLY A 60 8.43 2.89 6.94
N GLY A 61 7.23 2.61 6.43
CA GLY A 61 6.40 3.54 5.70
C GLY A 61 5.37 4.28 6.55
N ARG A 62 4.52 5.06 5.88
CA ARG A 62 3.36 5.76 6.45
C ARG A 62 2.13 5.52 5.60
N ILE A 63 0.94 5.46 6.18
CA ILE A 63 -0.33 5.33 5.46
C ILE A 63 -1.32 6.41 5.93
N TRP A 64 -2.16 6.91 5.04
CA TRP A 64 -3.18 7.92 5.33
C TRP A 64 -4.39 7.79 4.40
N ALA A 65 -5.47 8.48 4.74
CA ALA A 65 -6.64 8.66 3.91
C ALA A 65 -7.05 10.13 3.89
N ARG A 66 -7.63 10.58 2.78
CA ARG A 66 -8.18 11.93 2.59
C ARG A 66 -9.50 11.81 1.83
N SER A 67 -10.50 12.59 2.22
CA SER A 67 -11.76 12.72 1.49
C SER A 67 -12.24 14.17 1.63
N GLN A 68 -12.97 14.67 0.61
CA GLN A 68 -13.62 15.98 0.66
C GLN A 68 -15.05 15.90 1.26
N GLY A 69 -15.39 14.77 1.88
CA GLY A 69 -16.69 14.50 2.45
C GLY A 69 -17.58 13.62 1.55
N PRO A 70 -18.83 13.39 1.96
CA PRO A 70 -19.76 12.51 1.27
C PRO A 70 -19.98 12.87 -0.21
N GLY A 71 -20.07 11.85 -1.06
CA GLY A 71 -20.29 11.97 -2.52
C GLY A 71 -19.09 12.49 -3.32
N ARG A 72 -17.92 12.67 -2.70
CA ARG A 72 -16.70 13.19 -3.35
C ARG A 72 -15.60 12.16 -3.53
N GLY A 73 -15.87 10.89 -3.23
CA GLY A 73 -14.85 9.83 -3.22
C GLY A 73 -13.79 10.00 -2.14
N ALA A 74 -12.79 9.14 -2.17
CA ALA A 74 -11.67 9.16 -1.24
C ALA A 74 -10.33 8.89 -1.93
N THR A 75 -9.27 9.33 -1.27
CA THR A 75 -7.88 9.04 -1.65
C THR A 75 -7.18 8.36 -0.47
N PHE A 76 -6.76 7.12 -0.69
CA PHE A 76 -5.93 6.37 0.24
C PHE A 76 -4.50 6.42 -0.26
N GLY A 77 -3.55 6.76 0.61
CA GLY A 77 -2.16 6.88 0.22
C GLY A 77 -1.23 6.22 1.22
N PHE A 78 -0.09 5.74 0.73
CA PHE A 78 1.00 5.30 1.58
C PHE A 78 2.36 5.67 1.00
N SER A 79 3.35 5.80 1.86
CA SER A 79 4.75 5.99 1.51
C SER A 79 5.57 4.80 1.96
N LEU A 80 6.58 4.43 1.17
CA LEU A 80 7.60 3.44 1.54
C LEU A 80 8.99 4.02 1.26
N PRO A 81 9.99 3.74 2.11
CA PRO A 81 11.38 4.06 1.79
C PRO A 81 11.79 3.39 0.47
N LYS A 82 12.47 4.15 -0.39
CA LYS A 82 13.13 3.61 -1.57
C LYS A 82 14.24 2.67 -1.13
N TYR A 83 14.42 1.59 -1.88
CA TYR A 83 15.59 0.75 -1.69
C TYR A 83 16.83 1.53 -2.08
N ASP A 84 17.71 1.75 -1.12
CA ASP A 84 19.03 2.35 -1.32
C ASP A 84 20.08 1.23 -1.20
N PRO A 85 20.68 0.79 -2.33
CA PRO A 85 21.66 -0.28 -2.32
C PRO A 85 22.91 0.11 -1.52
N GLN A 86 23.27 1.40 -1.46
CA GLN A 86 24.43 1.85 -0.70
C GLN A 86 24.15 1.77 0.79
N ARG A 87 23.02 2.31 1.27
CA ARG A 87 22.61 2.14 2.69
C ARG A 87 22.46 0.67 3.09
N ALA A 88 21.95 -0.17 2.19
CA ALA A 88 21.84 -1.60 2.44
C ALA A 88 23.22 -2.25 2.59
N TYR A 89 24.18 -1.86 1.74
CA TYR A 89 25.56 -2.34 1.80
C TYR A 89 26.30 -1.88 3.06
N GLU A 90 26.14 -0.61 3.48
CA GLU A 90 26.80 -0.12 4.70
C GLU A 90 26.22 -0.78 5.96
N ARG A 91 24.88 -0.91 6.08
CA ARG A 91 24.25 -1.69 7.16
C ARG A 91 24.77 -3.13 7.20
N TYR A 92 24.94 -3.74 6.03
CA TYR A 92 25.49 -5.08 5.92
C TYR A 92 26.94 -5.15 6.46
N LYS A 93 27.80 -4.20 6.07
CA LYS A 93 29.20 -4.12 6.54
C LYS A 93 29.28 -3.90 8.05
N GLU A 94 28.45 -3.02 8.59
CA GLU A 94 28.40 -2.71 10.02
C GLU A 94 27.95 -3.91 10.87
N GLN A 95 27.00 -4.70 10.37
CA GLN A 95 26.43 -5.84 11.11
C GLN A 95 27.32 -7.09 11.10
N ARG A 96 28.24 -7.23 10.15
CA ARG A 96 29.11 -8.40 10.04
C ARG A 96 30.51 -8.02 9.57
N GLY A 97 31.45 -7.99 10.51
CA GLY A 97 32.87 -7.76 10.22
C GLY A 97 33.62 -8.91 9.54
N GLN A 98 33.12 -9.54 8.44
CA GLN A 98 33.87 -10.26 7.34
C GLN A 98 32.96 -11.15 6.41
N PRO A 99 33.39 -11.53 5.18
CA PRO A 99 32.64 -11.26 3.94
C PRO A 99 31.80 -12.42 3.34
N THR A 100 30.73 -12.06 2.61
CA THR A 100 30.23 -12.63 1.31
C THR A 100 28.82 -12.13 0.94
N PRO A 101 28.42 -12.16 -0.36
CA PRO A 101 29.08 -11.74 -1.60
C PRO A 101 28.61 -10.32 -2.03
N PRO A 102 29.17 -9.69 -3.07
CA PRO A 102 28.61 -8.45 -3.62
C PRO A 102 27.13 -8.64 -4.02
N PRO A 103 26.31 -7.57 -4.04
CA PRO A 103 24.98 -7.66 -4.63
C PRO A 103 25.13 -8.28 -6.01
N ARG A 104 24.38 -9.36 -6.29
CA ARG A 104 24.29 -9.91 -7.65
C ARG A 104 23.94 -8.72 -8.54
N LYS A 105 24.88 -8.29 -9.40
CA LYS A 105 24.53 -7.38 -10.51
C LYS A 105 23.39 -8.08 -11.24
N LEU A 106 22.21 -7.47 -11.24
CA LEU A 106 21.16 -7.95 -12.13
C LEU A 106 21.74 -7.86 -13.55
N PRO A 107 21.67 -8.92 -14.36
CA PRO A 107 22.21 -8.88 -15.72
C PRO A 107 21.53 -7.75 -16.50
N ASP A 108 22.35 -6.95 -17.20
CA ASP A 108 22.00 -5.73 -17.94
C ASP A 108 20.99 -5.93 -19.11
N SER A 109 20.34 -7.09 -19.21
CA SER A 109 19.45 -7.41 -20.34
C SER A 109 18.30 -8.36 -19.98
N THR A 110 17.57 -8.10 -18.90
CA THR A 110 16.29 -8.78 -18.62
C THR A 110 15.13 -7.78 -18.68
N PRO A 111 14.02 -8.08 -19.41
CA PRO A 111 12.79 -7.32 -19.27
C PRO A 111 12.22 -7.64 -17.89
N PHE A 112 12.56 -6.77 -16.94
CA PHE A 112 11.91 -6.39 -15.69
C PHE A 112 10.63 -7.16 -15.26
N PHE A 113 10.72 -8.47 -15.00
CA PHE A 113 9.63 -9.24 -14.39
C PHE A 113 10.10 -10.06 -13.20
N LEU A 114 10.80 -9.46 -12.23
CA LEU A 114 10.93 -10.07 -10.90
C LEU A 114 11.36 -9.08 -9.80
N GLY A 115 10.52 -8.07 -9.54
CA GLY A 115 10.62 -7.22 -8.33
C GLY A 115 9.35 -7.20 -7.48
N LEU A 116 8.30 -7.94 -7.86
CA LEU A 116 6.97 -7.86 -7.26
C LEU A 116 6.65 -9.02 -6.30
N ARG A 117 7.64 -9.59 -5.61
CA ARG A 117 7.40 -10.55 -4.51
C ARG A 117 7.49 -9.91 -3.13
N ARG A 118 6.95 -8.69 -2.97
CA ARG A 118 6.38 -8.17 -1.69
C ARG A 118 5.24 -7.14 -1.86
N LEU A 119 4.86 -6.78 -3.10
CA LEU A 119 3.78 -5.81 -3.37
C LEU A 119 2.47 -6.44 -3.87
N ALA A 120 2.46 -7.72 -4.26
CA ALA A 120 1.22 -8.40 -4.65
C ALA A 120 0.18 -8.47 -3.52
N ALA A 121 0.61 -8.38 -2.25
CA ALA A 121 -0.30 -8.36 -1.10
C ALA A 121 -1.11 -7.06 -0.97
N VAL A 122 -0.65 -5.94 -1.53
CA VAL A 122 -1.36 -4.65 -1.41
C VAL A 122 -2.27 -4.41 -2.62
N ALA A 123 -1.86 -4.82 -3.82
CA ALA A 123 -2.69 -4.71 -5.02
C ALA A 123 -3.86 -5.72 -5.06
N ALA A 124 -3.70 -6.92 -4.48
CA ALA A 124 -4.76 -7.94 -4.45
C ALA A 124 -5.97 -7.52 -3.60
N VAL A 125 -5.80 -6.61 -2.64
CA VAL A 125 -6.93 -6.05 -1.87
C VAL A 125 -7.76 -5.08 -2.71
N ALA A 126 -7.19 -4.45 -3.74
CA ALA A 126 -7.90 -3.54 -4.64
C ALA A 126 -8.66 -4.26 -5.77
N SER A 127 -8.20 -5.42 -6.23
CA SER A 127 -8.86 -6.17 -7.32
C SER A 127 -10.03 -7.04 -6.86
N GLY A 128 -10.14 -7.33 -5.55
CA GLY A 128 -11.30 -8.03 -4.97
C GLY A 128 -12.59 -7.20 -4.94
N TRP A 129 -12.54 -5.91 -5.27
CA TRP A 129 -13.68 -5.00 -5.23
C TRP A 129 -14.39 -4.76 -6.57
N LEU A 130 -13.85 -5.26 -7.70
CA LEU A 130 -14.53 -5.13 -9.00
C LEU A 130 -15.34 -6.38 -9.42
N GLY A 131 -15.21 -7.50 -8.69
CA GLY A 131 -15.88 -8.77 -9.01
C GLY A 131 -17.25 -9.00 -8.35
N ALA A 132 -17.67 -8.14 -7.42
CA ALA A 132 -18.92 -8.33 -6.66
C ALA A 132 -20.08 -7.41 -7.11
N ALA A 133 -19.92 -6.67 -8.21
CA ALA A 133 -20.94 -5.76 -8.75
C ALA A 133 -21.46 -6.14 -10.15
N ALA A 134 -21.06 -7.28 -10.71
CA ALA A 134 -21.57 -7.78 -11.99
C ALA A 134 -22.27 -9.14 -11.78
N GLY A 135 -23.46 -9.08 -11.16
CA GLY A 135 -24.31 -10.23 -10.91
C GLY A 135 -25.78 -9.86 -10.91
N ARG A 136 -26.37 -9.90 -12.12
CA ARG A 136 -27.78 -10.22 -12.42
C ARG A 136 -28.83 -9.08 -12.25
N VAL A 137 -29.07 -8.38 -13.35
CA VAL A 137 -30.44 -8.03 -13.81
C VAL A 137 -30.44 -8.10 -15.34
N GLY A 138 -31.30 -8.95 -15.91
CA GLY A 138 -31.42 -9.25 -17.34
C GLY A 138 -31.12 -10.71 -17.64
#